data_AF-V9LB37-F1
#
_entry.id   AF-V9LB37-F1
#
_cell.length_a   1.000
_cell.length_b   1.000
_cell.length_c   1.000
_cell.angle_alpha   90.00
_cell.angle_beta   90.00
_cell.angle_gamma   90.00
#
_symmetry.space_group_name_H-M   'P 1'
#
loop_
_entity.id
_entity.type
_entity.pdbx_description
1 polymer ?
#
loop_
_entity_poly.entity_id
_entity_poly.type
_entity_poly.pdbx_seq_one_letter_code
_entity_poly.pdbx_strand_id
1 'polypeptide(L)'
;GRETLDIHVHILLLVAVFGASIGSFLEIFFRGNILLELFRASLCILQGSWFWQIGFVLYPPSGNSEWDQKSHNNMMFITMCYCWHYAFSLLIVAINFAIVSWVVRTKLKPDDPLEMGLLKSSDRELDSEDEI
;
A
#
# COMPACT_ATOMS: atom_id res chain seq x y z
N GLY A 1 -7.86 -35.39 10.67
CA GLY A 1 -6.60 -34.63 10.80
C GLY A 1 -6.75 -33.40 9.95
N ARG A 2 -6.42 -32.21 10.45
CA ARG A 2 -6.50 -30.96 9.67
C ARG A 2 -5.47 -31.02 8.54
N GLU A 3 -5.94 -31.57 7.44
CA GLU A 3 -5.90 -30.96 6.15
C GLU A 3 -4.79 -29.92 5.90
N THR A 4 -3.73 -30.32 5.18
CA THR A 4 -2.48 -29.57 4.97
C THR A 4 -2.66 -28.18 4.35
N LEU A 5 -3.75 -28.00 3.60
CA LEU A 5 -4.12 -26.74 2.97
C LEU A 5 -4.57 -25.70 4.01
N ASP A 6 -5.39 -26.12 4.97
CA ASP A 6 -5.90 -25.29 6.06
C ASP A 6 -4.73 -24.70 6.86
N ILE A 7 -3.75 -25.54 7.22
CA ILE A 7 -2.55 -25.11 7.93
C ILE A 7 -1.77 -24.08 7.10
N HIS A 8 -1.59 -24.33 5.80
CA HIS A 8 -0.81 -23.44 4.95
C HIS A 8 -1.43 -22.04 4.82
N VAL A 9 -2.73 -21.94 4.59
CA VAL A 9 -3.40 -20.64 4.46
C VAL A 9 -3.38 -19.84 5.76
N HIS A 10 -3.47 -20.52 6.92
CA HIS A 10 -3.36 -19.90 8.23
C HIS A 10 -1.94 -19.44 8.55
N ILE A 11 -0.91 -20.20 8.13
CA ILE A 11 0.49 -19.76 8.26
C ILE A 11 0.72 -18.47 7.47
N LEU A 12 0.20 -18.38 6.23
CA LEU A 12 0.30 -17.16 5.43
C LEU A 12 -0.36 -15.96 6.13
N LEU A 13 -1.53 -16.16 6.75
CA LEU A 13 -2.17 -15.13 7.56
C LEU A 13 -1.30 -14.71 8.75
N LEU A 14 -0.70 -15.67 9.45
CA LEU A 14 0.16 -15.43 10.61
C LEU A 14 1.42 -14.65 10.21
N VAL A 15 1.98 -14.92 9.03
CA VAL A 15 3.11 -14.14 8.47
C VAL A 15 2.73 -12.68 8.28
N ALA A 16 1.55 -12.39 7.72
CA ALA A 16 1.07 -11.01 7.56
C ALA A 16 0.87 -10.31 8.91
N VAL A 17 0.24 -10.97 9.88
CA VAL A 17 -0.01 -10.43 11.23
C VAL A 17 1.29 -10.16 11.98
N PHE A 18 2.23 -11.10 11.92
CA PHE A 18 3.53 -10.96 12.58
C PHE A 18 4.35 -9.85 11.94
N GLY A 19 4.35 -9.76 10.60
CA GLY A 19 4.97 -8.67 9.86
C GLY A 19 4.39 -7.31 10.23
N ALA A 20 3.06 -7.19 10.36
CA ALA A 20 2.40 -5.95 10.77
C ALA A 20 2.74 -5.57 12.22
N SER A 21 2.85 -6.56 13.11
CA SER A 21 3.25 -6.37 14.51
C SER A 21 4.69 -5.89 14.61
N ILE A 22 5.62 -6.49 13.85
CA ILE A 22 7.01 -6.02 13.76
C ILE A 22 7.06 -4.61 13.17
N GLY A 23 6.29 -4.33 12.12
CA GLY A 23 6.20 -2.99 11.53
C GLY A 23 5.76 -1.95 12.57
N SER A 24 4.72 -2.27 13.34
CA SER A 24 4.22 -1.41 14.44
C SER A 24 5.26 -1.21 15.53
N PHE A 25 6.03 -2.25 15.88
CA PHE A 25 7.12 -2.15 16.85
C PHE A 25 8.26 -1.26 16.31
N LEU A 26 8.65 -1.42 15.05
CA LEU A 26 9.70 -0.63 14.41
C LEU A 26 9.32 0.86 14.30
N GLU A 27 8.04 1.18 14.09
CA GLU A 27 7.54 2.57 14.10
C GLU A 27 7.86 3.29 15.42
N ILE A 28 7.91 2.57 16.55
CA ILE A 28 8.24 3.14 17.86
C ILE A 28 9.71 3.60 17.92
N PHE A 29 10.62 2.84 17.29
CA PHE A 29 12.05 3.19 17.25
C PHE A 29 12.34 4.24 16.18
N PHE A 30 11.69 4.14 15.03
CA PHE A 30 11.94 4.95 13.85
C PHE A 30 10.80 5.94 13.60
N ARG A 31 10.41 6.69 14.63
CA ARG A 31 9.32 7.68 14.56
C ARG A 31 9.53 8.64 13.38
N GLY A 32 8.48 8.80 12.56
CA GLY A 32 8.48 9.71 11.42
C GLY A 32 8.85 9.08 10.06
N ASN A 33 9.18 7.79 10.02
CA ASN A 33 9.45 7.09 8.76
C ASN A 33 8.14 6.67 8.08
N ILE A 34 7.67 7.49 7.14
CA ILE A 34 6.46 7.24 6.35
C ILE A 34 6.46 5.85 5.65
N LEU A 35 7.64 5.34 5.29
CA LEU A 35 7.76 4.02 4.65
C LEU A 35 7.32 2.87 5.57
N LEU A 36 7.60 2.96 6.88
CA LEU A 36 7.18 1.95 7.85
C LEU A 36 5.65 1.98 8.02
N GLU A 37 5.07 3.17 8.03
CA GLU A 37 3.62 3.36 8.11
C GLU A 37 2.91 2.80 6.87
N LEU A 38 3.43 3.07 5.67
CA LEU A 38 2.91 2.52 4.41
C LEU A 38 3.08 0.99 4.36
N PHE A 39 4.20 0.46 4.87
CA PHE A 39 4.42 -0.98 4.97
C PHE A 39 3.43 -1.66 5.91
N ARG A 40 3.19 -1.09 7.10
CA ARG A 40 2.18 -1.60 8.03
C ARG A 40 0.78 -1.54 7.42
N ALA A 41 0.44 -0.45 6.74
CA ALA A 41 -0.84 -0.30 6.05
C ALA A 41 -1.03 -1.36 4.95
N SER A 42 0.00 -1.64 4.15
CA SER A 42 -0.08 -2.67 3.10
C SER A 42 -0.25 -4.07 3.68
N LEU A 43 0.42 -4.38 4.79
CA LEU A 43 0.24 -5.65 5.50
C LEU A 43 -1.14 -5.79 6.15
N CYS A 44 -1.74 -4.69 6.62
CA CYS A 44 -3.11 -4.69 7.14
C CYS A 44 -4.14 -5.02 6.04
N ILE A 45 -4.00 -4.41 4.85
CA ILE A 45 -4.85 -4.71 3.68
C ILE A 45 -4.65 -6.16 3.23
N LEU A 46 -3.39 -6.64 3.20
CA LEU A 46 -3.09 -8.02 2.90
C LEU A 46 -3.78 -8.98 3.89
N GLN A 47 -3.68 -8.70 5.20
CA GLN A 47 -4.29 -9.51 6.24
C GLN A 47 -5.81 -9.60 6.06
N GLY A 48 -6.49 -8.47 5.85
CA GLY A 48 -7.94 -8.43 5.65
C GLY A 48 -8.38 -9.14 4.37
N SER A 49 -7.74 -8.84 3.24
CA SER A 49 -8.07 -9.46 1.95
C SER A 49 -7.77 -10.96 1.93
N TRP A 50 -6.71 -11.40 2.61
CA TRP A 50 -6.39 -12.81 2.74
C TRP A 50 -7.35 -13.55 3.67
N PHE A 51 -7.76 -12.94 4.78
CA PHE A 51 -8.76 -13.51 5.67
C PHE A 51 -10.08 -13.76 4.92
N TRP A 52 -10.48 -12.82 4.06
CA TRP A 52 -11.62 -13.00 3.16
C TRP A 52 -11.43 -14.17 2.19
N GLN A 53 -10.25 -14.28 1.57
CA GLN A 53 -9.92 -15.39 0.66
C GLN A 53 -9.97 -16.76 1.35
N ILE A 54 -9.49 -16.86 2.60
CA ILE A 54 -9.57 -18.09 3.42
C ILE A 54 -11.03 -18.51 3.61
N GLY A 55 -11.93 -17.56 3.88
CA GLY A 55 -13.36 -17.83 4.02
C GLY A 55 -13.95 -18.51 2.77
N PHE A 56 -13.59 -18.04 1.58
CA PHE A 56 -14.02 -18.64 0.32
C PHE A 56 -13.39 -20.02 0.05
N VAL A 57 -12.13 -20.22 0.45
CA VAL A 57 -11.42 -21.49 0.26
C VAL A 57 -11.98 -22.58 1.19
N LEU A 58 -12.25 -22.25 2.46
CA LEU A 58 -12.77 -23.19 3.46
C LEU A 58 -14.28 -23.43 3.34
N TYR A 59 -15.04 -22.43 2.88
CA TYR A 59 -16.49 -22.50 2.77
C TYR A 59 -16.94 -22.10 1.35
N PRO A 60 -16.72 -22.95 0.33
CA PRO A 60 -17.13 -22.66 -1.04
C PRO A 60 -18.66 -22.56 -1.12
N PRO A 61 -19.23 -21.43 -1.56
CA PRO A 61 -20.69 -21.23 -1.58
C PRO A 61 -21.44 -22.15 -2.56
N SER A 62 -20.74 -22.78 -3.49
CA SER A 62 -21.30 -23.72 -4.48
C SER A 62 -21.22 -25.19 -4.06
N GLY A 63 -20.65 -25.53 -2.89
CA GLY A 63 -20.52 -26.92 -2.44
C GLY A 63 -19.62 -27.81 -3.31
N ASN A 64 -18.76 -27.20 -4.14
CA ASN A 64 -17.83 -27.93 -5.00
C ASN A 64 -16.81 -28.74 -4.17
N SER A 65 -16.36 -29.86 -4.75
CA SER A 65 -15.35 -30.81 -4.23
C SER A 65 -14.31 -30.15 -3.33
N GLU A 66 -14.11 -30.73 -2.14
CA GLU A 66 -13.00 -30.38 -1.24
C GLU A 66 -11.69 -30.27 -2.04
N TRP A 67 -10.96 -29.18 -1.83
CA TRP A 67 -9.70 -28.92 -2.51
C TRP A 67 -8.72 -30.05 -2.23
N ASP A 68 -8.11 -30.67 -3.26
CA ASP A 68 -7.11 -31.71 -3.03
C ASP A 68 -5.83 -31.12 -2.44
N GLN A 69 -5.59 -31.45 -1.19
CA GLN A 69 -4.61 -30.83 -0.31
C GLN A 69 -3.21 -31.43 -0.43
N LYS A 70 -3.13 -32.58 -1.11
CA LYS A 70 -1.87 -33.24 -1.44
C LYS A 70 -1.36 -32.82 -2.81
N SER A 71 -2.19 -32.16 -3.61
CA SER A 71 -1.74 -31.66 -4.91
C SER A 71 -0.82 -30.45 -4.72
N HIS A 72 0.41 -30.57 -5.21
CA HIS A 72 1.39 -29.48 -5.22
C HIS A 72 0.87 -28.26 -6.00
N ASN A 73 0.02 -28.49 -7.01
CA ASN A 73 -0.59 -27.45 -7.83
C ASN A 73 -1.48 -26.50 -7.03
N ASN A 74 -2.29 -27.01 -6.10
CA ASN A 74 -3.15 -26.16 -5.26
C ASN A 74 -2.30 -25.28 -4.32
N MET A 75 -1.21 -25.82 -3.79
CA MET A 75 -0.28 -25.07 -2.96
C MET A 75 0.43 -23.95 -3.73
N MET A 76 0.89 -24.22 -4.96
CA MET A 76 1.47 -23.20 -5.83
C MET A 76 0.44 -22.13 -6.21
N PHE A 77 -0.81 -22.52 -6.50
CA PHE A 77 -1.86 -21.56 -6.84
C PHE A 77 -2.16 -20.62 -5.66
N ILE A 78 -2.27 -21.14 -4.44
CA ILE A 78 -2.52 -20.35 -3.23
C ILE A 78 -1.37 -19.37 -2.97
N THR A 79 -0.11 -19.82 -3.07
CA THR A 79 1.03 -18.92 -2.86
C THR A 79 1.11 -17.83 -3.94
N MET A 80 0.81 -18.16 -5.20
CA MET A 80 0.71 -17.15 -6.27
C MET A 80 -0.43 -16.16 -6.02
N CYS A 81 -1.60 -16.64 -5.57
CA CYS A 81 -2.72 -15.81 -5.18
C CYS A 81 -2.32 -14.84 -4.04
N TYR A 82 -1.66 -15.35 -3.00
CA TYR A 82 -1.15 -14.54 -1.90
C TYR A 82 -0.21 -13.42 -2.38
N CYS A 83 0.73 -13.74 -3.28
CA CYS A 83 1.62 -12.75 -3.88
C CYS A 83 0.85 -11.66 -4.65
N TRP A 84 -0.19 -12.03 -5.39
CA TRP A 84 -1.07 -11.07 -6.06
C TRP A 84 -1.81 -10.16 -5.09
N HIS A 85 -2.37 -10.72 -4.02
CA HIS A 85 -3.00 -9.92 -2.96
C HIS A 85 -2.03 -8.90 -2.37
N TYR A 86 -0.78 -9.29 -2.15
CA TYR A 86 0.22 -8.37 -1.62
C TYR A 86 0.62 -7.30 -2.63
N ALA A 87 0.83 -7.67 -3.90
CA ALA A 87 1.11 -6.73 -4.98
C ALA A 87 0.00 -5.68 -5.12
N PHE A 88 -1.28 -6.09 -5.09
CA PHE A 88 -2.41 -5.17 -5.10
C PHE A 88 -2.46 -4.31 -3.84
N SER A 89 -2.17 -4.86 -2.66
CA SER A 89 -2.10 -4.11 -1.41
C SER A 89 -1.05 -3.00 -1.49
N LEU A 90 0.14 -3.30 -2.01
CA LEU A 90 1.19 -2.32 -2.25
C LEU A 90 0.78 -1.26 -3.27
N LEU A 91 0.13 -1.67 -4.36
CA LEU A 91 -0.36 -0.75 -5.39
C LEU A 91 -1.41 0.23 -4.82
N ILE A 92 -2.37 -0.26 -4.04
CA ILE A 92 -3.39 0.57 -3.39
C ILE A 92 -2.73 1.60 -2.48
N VAL A 93 -1.79 1.17 -1.64
CA VAL A 93 -1.07 2.08 -0.72
C VAL A 93 -0.24 3.11 -1.50
N ALA A 94 0.45 2.68 -2.56
CA ALA A 94 1.25 3.57 -3.41
C ALA A 94 0.39 4.62 -4.11
N ILE A 95 -0.77 4.23 -4.65
CA ILE A 95 -1.73 5.15 -5.28
C ILE A 95 -2.25 6.15 -4.25
N ASN A 96 -2.68 5.70 -3.07
CA ASN A 96 -3.15 6.58 -2.01
C ASN A 96 -2.06 7.58 -1.59
N PHE A 97 -0.83 7.10 -1.40
CA PHE A 97 0.31 7.95 -1.08
C PHE A 97 0.59 8.99 -2.17
N ALA A 98 0.53 8.58 -3.45
CA ALA A 98 0.73 9.47 -4.59
C ALA A 98 -0.36 10.55 -4.66
N ILE A 99 -1.64 10.17 -4.48
CA ILE A 99 -2.77 11.10 -4.48
C ILE A 99 -2.65 12.09 -3.33
N VAL A 100 -2.41 11.62 -2.10
CA VAL A 100 -2.24 12.49 -0.93
C VAL A 100 -1.06 13.44 -1.13
N SER A 101 0.08 12.93 -1.61
CA SER A 101 1.26 13.75 -1.90
C SER A 101 0.98 14.79 -2.99
N TRP A 102 0.23 14.44 -4.04
CA TRP A 102 -0.15 15.36 -5.09
C TRP A 102 -1.13 16.44 -4.61
N VAL A 103 -2.15 16.07 -3.84
CA VAL A 103 -3.10 17.02 -3.24
C VAL A 103 -2.39 17.95 -2.27
N VAL A 104 -1.54 17.42 -1.38
CA VAL A 104 -0.70 18.22 -0.47
C VAL A 104 0.17 19.18 -1.27
N ARG A 105 0.88 18.72 -2.30
CA ARG A 105 1.74 19.59 -3.12
C ARG A 105 0.97 20.66 -3.89
N THR A 106 -0.23 20.35 -4.38
CA THR A 106 -1.04 21.30 -5.16
C THR A 106 -1.84 22.28 -4.28
N LYS A 107 -2.18 21.90 -3.04
CA LYS A 107 -2.96 22.73 -2.10
C LYS A 107 -2.12 23.43 -1.04
N LEU A 108 -0.91 22.96 -0.74
CA LEU A 108 0.07 23.62 0.14
C LEU A 108 1.17 24.37 -0.63
N LYS A 109 1.21 24.25 -1.96
CA LYS A 109 1.70 25.34 -2.84
C LYS A 109 0.52 26.13 -3.48
N PRO A 110 -0.28 26.90 -2.73
CA PRO A 110 -0.90 28.09 -3.30
C PRO A 110 0.21 29.12 -3.52
N ASP A 111 0.39 29.47 -4.79
CA ASP A 111 1.06 30.65 -5.30
C ASP A 111 2.55 30.90 -4.98
N ASP A 112 3.43 30.42 -5.87
CA ASP A 112 4.66 31.17 -6.24
C ASP A 112 4.60 31.89 -7.64
N PRO A 113 3.44 32.35 -8.14
CA PRO A 113 3.36 33.39 -9.17
C PRO A 113 3.67 34.79 -8.67
N LEU A 114 3.65 35.03 -7.35
CA LEU A 114 3.92 36.34 -6.77
C LEU A 114 5.38 36.77 -6.94
N GLU A 115 6.35 35.85 -6.79
CA GLU A 115 7.76 36.17 -7.08
C GLU A 115 8.00 36.37 -8.59
N MET A 116 7.41 35.55 -9.46
CA MET A 116 7.58 35.71 -10.91
C MET A 116 6.92 37.00 -11.44
N GLY A 117 5.82 37.44 -10.82
CA GLY A 117 5.13 38.69 -11.13
C GLY A 117 5.87 39.93 -10.61
N LEU A 118 6.44 39.87 -9.40
CA LEU A 118 7.25 40.94 -8.81
C LEU A 118 8.58 41.14 -9.55
N LEU A 119 9.25 40.05 -9.94
CA LEU A 119 10.45 40.13 -10.77
C LEU A 119 10.13 40.78 -12.13
N LYS A 120 9.00 40.40 -12.75
CA LYS A 120 8.59 40.98 -14.03
C LYS A 120 8.16 42.46 -13.93
N SER A 121 7.59 42.90 -12.80
CA SER A 121 7.30 44.32 -12.58
C SER A 121 8.57 45.12 -12.27
N SER A 122 9.48 44.55 -11.47
CA SER A 122 10.76 45.15 -11.13
C SER A 122 11.66 45.31 -12.35
N ASP A 123 11.72 44.30 -13.24
CA ASP A 123 12.48 44.39 -14.50
C ASP A 123 11.90 45.47 -15.43
N ARG A 124 10.57 45.65 -15.46
CA ARG A 124 9.92 46.70 -16.25
C ARG A 124 10.14 48.10 -15.71
N GLU A 125 10.28 48.28 -14.40
CA GLU A 125 10.60 49.58 -13.81
C GLU A 125 12.07 49.96 -14.07
N LEU A 126 13.00 49.02 -13.92
CA LEU A 126 14.42 49.24 -14.22
C LEU A 126 14.66 49.63 -15.70
N ASP A 127 14.01 48.94 -16.63
CA ASP A 127 14.13 49.24 -18.07
C ASP A 127 13.58 50.63 -18.43
N SER A 128 12.63 51.16 -17.64
CA SER A 128 12.06 52.49 -17.84
C SER A 128 12.85 53.63 -17.19
N GLU A 129 13.70 53.35 -16.20
CA GLU A 129 14.61 54.35 -15.61
C GLU A 129 15.88 54.57 -16.46
N ASP A 130 16.31 53.55 -17.20
CA ASP A 130 17.48 53.62 -18.08
C ASP A 130 17.21 54.35 -19.43
N GLU A 131 15.94 54.59 -19.79
CA GLU A 131 15.54 55.30 -21.01
C GLU A 131 15.40 56.84 -20.84
N ILE A 132 15.65 57.41 -19.64
CA ILE A 132 15.47 58.85 -19.33
C ILE A 132 16.79 59.63 -19.38
#